data_AF-A0A5J5CGX0-F1
#
_entry.id   AF-A0A5J5CGX0-F1
#
_cell.length_a   1.000
_cell.length_b   1.000
_cell.length_c   1.000
_cell.angle_alpha   90.00
_cell.angle_beta   90.00
_cell.angle_gamma   90.00
#
_symmetry.space_group_name_H-M   'P 1'
#
loop_
_entity.id
_entity.type
_entity.pdbx_description
1 polymer ?
#
loop_
_entity_poly.entity_id
_entity_poly.type
_entity_poly.pdbx_seq_one_letter_code
_entity_poly.pdbx_strand_id
1 'polypeptide(L)'
;MFSDLCDGRRLLELLEGLAGHELVELVNIGAADIVDGNHKLILGLIWSIILHWQVKDVMKDVMADLQQTNSEKILLSWVRQNTRQYPQVNVVNFSSSWNDGLAFNALIHSHRPELFDWSVVEKKPSAIDRLEHAFSKAEQHLGIERLLDPEDVAVPHPDKKSVIMYVTSLFQVLPQSISMEAIQEVEMLPRAAVANVARVTTEEHYQIQTQQRFSQQVRHTTHTYPC
;
A
#
# COMPACT_ATOMS: atom_id res chain seq x y z
N MET A 1 -12.31 -17.53 -0.42
CA MET A 1 -11.23 -16.84 0.31
C MET A 1 -11.50 -16.79 1.82
N PHE A 2 -12.50 -16.06 2.33
CA PHE A 2 -12.78 -16.00 3.77
C PHE A 2 -13.33 -17.31 4.36
N SER A 3 -14.18 -18.03 3.62
CA SER A 3 -14.66 -19.38 3.98
C SER A 3 -13.54 -20.40 4.10
N ASP A 4 -12.49 -20.25 3.28
CA ASP A 4 -11.35 -21.18 3.19
C ASP A 4 -10.28 -20.91 4.27
N LEU A 5 -10.42 -19.78 5.00
CA LEU A 5 -9.60 -19.41 6.16
C LEU A 5 -10.30 -19.72 7.49
N CYS A 6 -11.63 -19.87 7.48
CA CYS A 6 -12.41 -20.16 8.69
C CYS A 6 -12.18 -21.59 9.23
N ASP A 7 -11.72 -22.53 8.39
CA ASP A 7 -11.41 -23.90 8.83
C ASP A 7 -10.06 -24.02 9.55
N GLY A 8 -9.26 -22.93 9.56
CA GLY A 8 -7.95 -22.84 10.20
C GLY A 8 -6.86 -23.71 9.57
N ARG A 9 -7.16 -24.64 8.65
CA ARG A 9 -6.17 -25.58 8.08
C ARG A 9 -5.24 -24.91 7.11
N ARG A 10 -5.74 -24.05 6.23
CA ARG A 10 -4.88 -23.26 5.33
C ARG A 10 -4.04 -22.25 6.08
N LEU A 11 -4.55 -21.71 7.18
CA LEU A 11 -3.81 -20.85 8.08
C LEU A 11 -2.71 -21.64 8.80
N LEU A 12 -3.01 -22.86 9.25
CA LEU A 12 -2.04 -23.79 9.83
C LEU A 12 -0.98 -24.24 8.82
N GLU A 13 -1.31 -24.56 7.57
CA GLU A 13 -0.33 -24.90 6.52
C GLU A 13 0.60 -23.71 6.22
N LEU A 14 0.06 -22.49 6.18
CA LEU A 14 0.86 -21.26 6.11
C LEU A 14 1.78 -21.12 7.33
N LEU A 15 1.23 -21.29 8.54
CA LEU A 15 1.95 -21.16 9.81
C LEU A 15 2.99 -22.28 10.04
N GLU A 16 2.74 -23.50 9.54
CA GLU A 16 3.64 -24.65 9.60
C GLU A 16 4.77 -24.51 8.58
N GLY A 17 4.50 -23.97 7.38
CA GLY A 17 5.54 -23.50 6.47
C GLY A 17 6.38 -22.35 7.04
N LEU A 18 5.85 -21.64 8.03
CA LEU A 18 6.44 -20.51 8.76
C LEU A 18 7.11 -20.90 10.09
N ALA A 19 6.98 -22.15 10.57
CA ALA A 19 7.39 -22.59 11.91
C ALA A 19 8.91 -22.74 12.14
N GLY A 20 9.73 -22.05 11.34
CA GLY A 20 11.19 -22.01 11.46
C GLY A 20 11.78 -20.64 11.81
N HIS A 21 10.99 -19.56 11.87
CA HIS A 21 11.48 -18.19 12.08
C HIS A 21 10.63 -17.40 13.10
N GLU A 22 11.25 -16.38 13.70
CA GLU A 22 10.75 -15.59 14.84
C GLU A 22 9.25 -15.24 14.75
N LEU A 23 8.53 -15.52 15.83
CA LEU A 23 7.07 -15.38 15.94
C LEU A 23 6.59 -13.98 15.54
N VAL A 24 5.65 -13.94 14.59
CA VAL A 24 4.85 -12.75 14.29
C VAL A 24 4.18 -12.27 15.59
N GLU A 25 4.45 -11.03 16.03
CA GLU A 25 3.74 -10.44 17.17
C GLU A 25 2.25 -10.30 16.85
N LEU A 26 1.47 -11.27 17.34
CA LEU A 26 0.01 -11.30 17.26
C LEU A 26 -0.58 -10.35 18.30
N VAL A 27 -0.43 -9.05 18.09
CA VAL A 27 -1.02 -8.06 19.00
C VAL A 27 -2.54 -8.05 18.79
N ASN A 28 -3.29 -8.52 19.79
CA ASN A 28 -4.75 -8.46 19.90
C ASN A 28 -5.57 -9.33 18.92
N ILE A 29 -5.11 -10.56 18.60
CA ILE A 29 -5.92 -11.53 17.82
C ILE A 29 -5.96 -12.86 18.56
N GLY A 30 -7.13 -13.22 19.08
CA GLY A 30 -7.38 -14.54 19.69
C GLY A 30 -7.83 -15.57 18.66
N ALA A 31 -7.62 -16.86 18.94
CA ALA A 31 -8.11 -17.94 18.07
C ALA A 31 -9.64 -17.90 17.88
N ALA A 32 -10.38 -17.42 18.88
CA ALA A 32 -11.83 -17.22 18.82
C ALA A 32 -12.24 -16.20 17.74
N ASP A 33 -11.48 -15.11 17.57
CA ASP A 33 -11.78 -14.07 16.57
C ASP A 33 -11.70 -14.61 15.12
N ILE A 34 -10.88 -15.63 14.89
CA ILE A 34 -10.71 -16.32 13.61
C ILE A 34 -11.86 -17.30 13.38
N VAL A 35 -12.20 -18.10 14.39
CA VAL A 35 -13.29 -19.10 14.33
C VAL A 35 -14.66 -18.44 14.20
N ASP A 36 -14.85 -17.29 14.87
CA ASP A 36 -16.10 -16.53 14.83
C ASP A 36 -16.25 -15.68 13.55
N GLY A 37 -15.28 -15.76 12.62
CA GLY A 37 -15.37 -15.09 11.32
C GLY A 37 -15.28 -13.56 11.41
N ASN A 38 -14.53 -13.00 12.37
CA ASN A 38 -14.35 -11.56 12.45
C ASN A 38 -13.45 -11.05 11.31
N HIS A 39 -14.06 -10.72 10.17
CA HIS A 39 -13.36 -10.34 8.94
C HIS A 39 -12.34 -9.21 9.15
N LYS A 40 -12.60 -8.26 10.06
CA LYS A 40 -11.69 -7.15 10.35
C LYS A 40 -10.40 -7.63 11.01
N LEU A 41 -10.50 -8.54 11.98
CA LEU A 41 -9.35 -9.11 12.67
C LEU A 41 -8.60 -10.11 11.78
N ILE A 42 -9.32 -10.90 10.98
CA ILE A 42 -8.73 -11.83 10.00
C ILE A 42 -7.94 -11.05 8.94
N LEU A 43 -8.48 -9.96 8.38
CA LEU A 43 -7.73 -9.10 7.45
C LEU A 43 -6.54 -8.41 8.12
N GLY A 44 -6.68 -8.03 9.39
CA GLY A 44 -5.57 -7.53 10.20
C GLY A 44 -4.46 -8.56 10.37
N LEU A 45 -4.81 -9.82 10.62
CA LEU A 45 -3.88 -10.94 10.75
C LEU A 45 -3.13 -11.22 9.44
N ILE A 46 -3.88 -11.36 8.33
CA ILE A 46 -3.30 -11.58 7.01
C ILE A 46 -2.32 -10.47 6.67
N TRP A 47 -2.71 -9.22 6.93
CA TRP A 47 -1.82 -8.07 6.76
C TRP A 47 -0.56 -8.16 7.63
N SER A 48 -0.68 -8.52 8.91
CA SER A 48 0.49 -8.67 9.79
C SER A 48 1.45 -9.76 9.33
N ILE A 49 0.93 -10.87 8.79
CA ILE A 49 1.75 -11.94 8.21
C ILE A 49 2.48 -11.45 6.96
N ILE A 50 1.76 -10.79 6.04
CA ILE A 50 2.35 -10.20 4.82
C ILE A 50 3.42 -9.17 5.20
N LEU A 51 3.11 -8.27 6.14
CA LEU A 51 4.03 -7.22 6.58
C LEU A 51 5.31 -7.81 7.20
N HIS A 52 5.19 -8.87 7.99
CA HIS A 52 6.33 -9.50 8.63
C HIS A 52 7.27 -10.15 7.61
N TRP A 53 6.74 -10.92 6.66
CA TRP A 53 7.56 -11.70 5.74
C TRP A 53 7.94 -10.98 4.46
N GLN A 54 7.06 -10.16 3.88
CA GLN A 54 7.38 -9.46 2.65
C GLN A 54 8.13 -8.17 2.92
N VAL A 55 7.79 -7.41 3.96
CA VAL A 55 8.38 -6.08 4.18
C VAL A 55 9.61 -6.16 5.09
N LYS A 56 9.52 -6.84 6.24
CA LYS A 56 10.65 -6.88 7.18
C LYS A 56 11.79 -7.77 6.72
N ASP A 57 11.51 -8.89 6.04
CA ASP A 57 12.58 -9.75 5.53
C ASP A 57 13.33 -9.07 4.36
N VAL A 58 12.59 -8.52 3.39
CA VAL A 58 13.17 -7.78 2.25
C VAL A 58 14.00 -6.57 2.71
N MET A 59 13.61 -5.91 3.79
CA MET A 59 14.31 -4.71 4.29
C MET A 59 15.29 -5.00 5.42
N LYS A 60 15.47 -6.26 5.85
CA LYS A 60 16.19 -6.59 7.08
C LYS A 60 17.61 -6.02 7.11
N ASP A 61 18.36 -6.21 6.01
CA ASP A 61 19.74 -5.72 5.91
C ASP A 61 19.78 -4.19 5.90
N VAL A 62 18.90 -3.56 5.13
CA VAL A 62 18.77 -2.09 5.06
C VAL A 62 18.35 -1.48 6.40
N MET A 63 17.45 -2.15 7.13
CA MET A 63 17.00 -1.75 8.46
C MET A 63 18.14 -1.84 9.48
N ALA A 64 18.98 -2.87 9.39
CA ALA A 64 20.15 -3.04 10.25
C ALA A 64 21.22 -1.98 9.95
N ASP A 65 21.56 -1.77 8.68
CA ASP A 65 22.58 -0.82 8.23
C ASP A 65 22.21 0.63 8.59
N LEU A 66 20.93 1.00 8.43
CA LEU A 66 20.44 2.35 8.74
C LEU A 66 20.04 2.53 10.21
N GLN A 67 20.07 1.47 11.03
CA GLN A 67 19.52 1.43 12.39
C GLN A 67 18.09 2.00 12.45
N GLN A 68 17.25 1.63 11.49
CA GLN A 68 15.88 2.14 11.34
C GLN A 68 14.86 1.01 11.24
N THR A 69 13.82 1.05 12.08
CA THR A 69 12.82 -0.02 12.19
C THR A 69 11.48 0.29 11.52
N ASN A 70 11.26 1.53 11.09
CA ASN A 70 10.07 1.96 10.36
C ASN A 70 10.26 1.71 8.85
N SER A 71 9.75 0.59 8.36
CA SER A 71 9.83 0.21 6.95
C SER A 71 9.14 1.21 6.02
N GLU A 72 8.04 1.84 6.44
CA GLU A 72 7.35 2.87 5.65
C GLU A 72 8.27 4.07 5.41
N LYS A 73 9.01 4.49 6.44
CA LYS A 73 9.98 5.58 6.34
C LYS A 73 11.12 5.22 5.40
N ILE A 74 11.67 4.01 5.52
CA ILE A 74 12.73 3.50 4.64
C ILE A 74 12.27 3.51 3.18
N LEU A 75 11.10 2.93 2.89
CA LEU A 75 10.52 2.96 1.55
C LEU A 75 10.32 4.40 1.05
N LEU A 76 9.78 5.29 1.89
CA LEU A 76 9.49 6.67 1.46
C LEU A 76 10.78 7.40 1.12
N SER A 77 11.83 7.22 1.91
CA SER A 77 13.16 7.77 1.64
C SER A 77 13.76 7.20 0.35
N TRP A 78 13.65 5.88 0.14
CA TRP A 78 14.13 5.24 -1.08
C TRP A 78 13.41 5.78 -2.33
N VAL A 79 12.07 5.86 -2.29
CA VAL A 79 11.29 6.38 -3.43
C VAL A 79 11.69 7.83 -3.72
N ARG A 80 11.70 8.70 -2.72
CA ARG A 80 12.04 10.13 -2.90
C ARG A 80 13.46 10.33 -3.43
N GLN A 81 14.43 9.56 -2.92
CA GLN A 81 15.81 9.61 -3.41
C GLN A 81 15.88 9.28 -4.90
N ASN A 82 15.18 8.23 -5.33
CA ASN A 82 15.21 7.74 -6.70
C ASN A 82 14.35 8.58 -7.67
N THR A 83 13.33 9.29 -7.17
CA THR A 83 12.48 10.17 -7.99
C THR A 83 12.90 11.64 -7.98
N ARG A 84 14.02 11.99 -7.32
CA ARG A 84 14.50 13.38 -7.16
C ARG A 84 14.71 14.14 -8.48
N GLN A 85 15.01 13.42 -9.57
CA GLN A 85 15.28 14.02 -10.88
C GLN A 85 14.01 14.28 -11.72
N TYR A 86 12.82 13.97 -11.19
CA TYR A 86 11.54 14.12 -11.88
C TYR A 86 10.72 15.24 -11.23
N PRO A 87 10.77 16.49 -11.74
CA PRO A 87 10.18 17.65 -11.06
C PRO A 87 8.67 17.56 -10.83
N GLN A 88 7.96 16.79 -11.66
CA GLN A 88 6.52 16.57 -11.53
C GLN A 88 6.17 15.55 -10.44
N VAL A 89 7.16 14.84 -9.88
CA VAL A 89 6.95 13.76 -8.92
C VAL A 89 7.34 14.23 -7.52
N ASN A 90 6.36 14.25 -6.62
CA ASN A 90 6.59 14.52 -5.20
C ASN A 90 5.87 13.49 -4.33
N VAL A 91 6.62 12.48 -3.89
CA VAL A 91 6.09 11.40 -3.06
C VAL A 91 6.22 11.76 -1.59
N VAL A 92 5.08 11.90 -0.90
CA VAL A 92 5.02 12.24 0.54
C VAL A 92 4.17 11.25 1.34
N ASN A 93 3.52 10.30 0.66
CA ASN A 93 2.71 9.24 1.26
C ASN A 93 2.64 8.02 0.33
N PHE A 94 2.01 6.94 0.78
CA PHE A 94 1.72 5.73 -0.01
C PHE A 94 0.25 5.65 -0.45
N SER A 95 -0.38 6.78 -0.75
CA SER A 95 -1.77 6.83 -1.24
C SER A 95 -1.86 7.88 -2.35
N SER A 96 -2.37 9.07 -2.07
CA SER A 96 -2.60 10.11 -3.08
C SER A 96 -1.36 10.57 -3.86
N SER A 97 -0.14 10.39 -3.34
CA SER A 97 1.10 10.67 -4.10
C SER A 97 1.34 9.75 -5.31
N TRP A 98 0.54 8.69 -5.47
CA TRP A 98 0.71 7.66 -6.49
C TRP A 98 -0.42 7.62 -7.52
N ASN A 99 -1.52 8.32 -7.25
CA ASN A 99 -2.77 8.15 -8.01
C ASN A 99 -2.72 8.70 -9.45
N ASP A 100 -1.74 9.56 -9.76
CA ASP A 100 -1.53 10.08 -11.10
C ASP A 100 -0.64 9.19 -11.98
N GLY A 101 -0.08 8.11 -11.40
CA GLY A 101 0.80 7.15 -12.06
C GLY A 101 2.23 7.63 -12.35
N LEU A 102 2.60 8.89 -12.05
CA LEU A 102 3.94 9.40 -12.34
C LEU A 102 4.99 8.77 -11.43
N ALA A 103 4.68 8.60 -10.15
CA ALA A 103 5.62 8.03 -9.17
C ALA A 103 6.09 6.62 -9.54
N PHE A 104 5.17 5.74 -9.98
CA PHE A 104 5.53 4.38 -10.41
C PHE A 104 6.45 4.40 -11.64
N ASN A 105 6.13 5.21 -12.64
CA ASN A 105 6.95 5.31 -13.84
C ASN A 105 8.33 5.90 -13.53
N ALA A 106 8.41 6.94 -12.70
CA ALA A 106 9.67 7.60 -12.36
C ALA A 106 10.61 6.65 -11.62
N LEU A 107 10.06 5.84 -10.72
CA LEU A 107 10.83 4.86 -9.96
C LEU A 107 11.38 3.73 -10.84
N ILE A 108 10.62 3.27 -11.83
CA ILE A 108 11.10 2.30 -12.81
C ILE A 108 12.18 2.95 -13.70
N HIS A 109 11.89 4.13 -14.25
CA HIS A 109 12.79 4.84 -15.17
C HIS A 109 14.09 5.28 -14.50
N SER A 110 14.10 5.62 -13.20
CA SER A 110 15.32 6.02 -12.48
C SER A 110 16.34 4.90 -12.40
N HIS A 111 15.88 3.64 -12.34
CA HIS A 111 16.74 2.47 -12.27
C HIS A 111 16.97 1.82 -13.64
N ARG A 112 16.02 1.99 -14.56
CA ARG A 112 15.99 1.36 -15.88
C ARG A 112 15.58 2.37 -16.97
N PRO A 113 16.39 3.42 -17.20
CA PRO A 113 16.07 4.48 -18.16
C PRO A 113 15.99 3.97 -19.60
N GLU A 114 16.56 2.81 -19.90
CA GLU A 114 16.52 2.18 -21.22
C GLU A 114 15.14 1.61 -21.61
N LEU A 115 14.22 1.42 -20.65
CA LEU A 115 12.93 0.76 -20.92
C LEU A 115 11.93 1.61 -21.69
N PHE A 116 12.04 2.93 -21.57
CA PHE A 116 11.19 3.92 -22.25
C PHE A 116 11.74 5.34 -22.03
N ASP A 117 11.42 6.27 -22.93
CA ASP A 117 11.69 7.69 -22.69
C ASP A 117 10.65 8.29 -21.75
N TRP A 118 11.08 9.10 -20.79
CA TRP A 118 10.16 9.81 -19.87
C TRP A 118 9.07 10.62 -20.59
N SER A 119 9.39 11.22 -21.74
CA SER A 119 8.43 12.01 -22.53
C SER A 119 7.21 11.21 -23.00
N VAL A 120 7.30 9.88 -23.07
CA VAL A 120 6.17 9.00 -23.37
C VAL A 120 5.15 9.03 -22.24
N VAL A 121 5.60 9.03 -20.99
CA VAL A 121 4.75 9.07 -19.79
C VAL A 121 4.04 10.42 -19.67
N GLU A 122 4.75 11.51 -19.93
CA GLU A 122 4.21 12.88 -19.88
C GLU A 122 3.09 13.11 -20.90
N LYS A 123 3.16 12.44 -22.06
CA LYS A 123 2.17 12.56 -23.13
C LYS A 123 0.94 11.66 -22.93
N LYS A 124 0.91 10.80 -21.92
CA LYS A 124 -0.25 9.93 -21.67
C LYS A 124 -1.47 10.73 -21.22
N PRO A 125 -2.66 10.46 -21.80
CA PRO A 125 -3.81 11.33 -21.64
C PRO A 125 -4.47 11.21 -20.26
N SER A 126 -4.28 10.10 -19.54
CA SER A 126 -4.87 9.88 -18.22
C SER A 126 -3.91 9.23 -17.22
N ALA A 127 -4.28 9.28 -15.93
CA ALA A 127 -3.59 8.56 -14.87
C ALA A 127 -3.65 7.03 -15.06
N ILE A 128 -4.81 6.52 -15.50
CA ILE A 128 -5.02 5.11 -15.83
C ILE A 128 -3.97 4.63 -16.84
N ASP A 129 -3.76 5.39 -17.92
CA ASP A 129 -2.77 5.02 -18.96
C ASP A 129 -1.33 5.00 -18.42
N ARG A 130 -1.01 5.90 -17.48
CA ARG A 130 0.31 5.95 -16.83
C ARG A 130 0.50 4.76 -15.90
N LEU A 131 -0.52 4.43 -15.11
CA LEU A 131 -0.51 3.28 -14.21
C LEU A 131 -0.41 1.97 -14.99
N GLU A 132 -1.24 1.78 -16.01
CA GLU A 132 -1.21 0.63 -16.90
C GLU A 132 0.18 0.44 -17.53
N HIS A 133 0.78 1.54 -18.00
CA HIS A 133 2.13 1.51 -18.56
C HIS A 133 3.19 1.09 -17.53
N ALA A 134 3.15 1.66 -16.32
CA ALA A 134 4.10 1.29 -15.27
C ALA A 134 3.96 -0.18 -14.89
N PHE A 135 2.74 -0.67 -14.69
CA PHE A 135 2.47 -2.05 -14.29
C PHE A 135 2.85 -3.03 -15.39
N SER A 136 2.53 -2.72 -16.65
CA SER A 136 2.97 -3.52 -17.80
C SER A 136 4.50 -3.58 -17.91
N LYS A 137 5.20 -2.46 -17.71
CA LYS A 137 6.67 -2.44 -17.76
C LYS A 137 7.31 -3.22 -16.61
N ALA A 138 6.75 -3.11 -15.41
CA ALA A 138 7.20 -3.85 -14.25
C ALA A 138 7.01 -5.37 -14.44
N GLU A 139 5.86 -5.80 -14.94
CA GLU A 139 5.58 -7.21 -15.23
C GLU A 139 6.53 -7.76 -16.30
N GLN A 140 6.62 -7.09 -17.46
CA GLN A 140 7.35 -7.58 -18.62
C GLN A 140 8.87 -7.60 -18.43
N HIS A 141 9.41 -6.64 -17.68
CA HIS A 141 10.87 -6.43 -17.60
C HIS A 141 11.46 -6.67 -16.22
N LEU A 142 10.66 -6.60 -15.16
CA LEU A 142 11.11 -6.82 -13.78
C LEU A 142 10.49 -8.08 -13.16
N GLY A 143 9.55 -8.75 -13.84
CA GLY A 143 8.90 -9.96 -13.33
C GLY A 143 7.98 -9.70 -12.12
N ILE A 144 7.51 -8.46 -11.96
CA ILE A 144 6.64 -8.08 -10.83
C ILE A 144 5.19 -8.37 -11.21
N GLU A 145 4.52 -9.17 -10.40
CA GLU A 145 3.09 -9.48 -10.57
C GLU A 145 2.23 -8.22 -10.44
N ARG A 146 1.16 -8.14 -11.26
CA ARG A 146 0.21 -7.04 -11.27
C ARG A 146 -0.77 -7.13 -10.09
N LEU A 147 -0.31 -6.72 -8.90
CA LEU A 147 -1.13 -6.72 -7.67
C LEU A 147 -2.15 -5.57 -7.59
N LEU A 148 -2.03 -4.57 -8.47
CA LEU A 148 -2.86 -3.37 -8.46
C LEU A 148 -3.54 -3.21 -9.82
N ASP A 149 -4.84 -2.95 -9.78
CA ASP A 149 -5.59 -2.51 -10.95
C ASP A 149 -5.48 -0.97 -11.07
N PRO A 150 -5.24 -0.41 -12.28
CA PRO A 150 -5.14 1.03 -12.48
C PRO A 150 -6.34 1.82 -11.93
N GLU A 151 -7.56 1.31 -12.08
CA GLU A 151 -8.79 1.92 -11.57
C GLU A 151 -8.83 2.07 -10.05
N ASP A 152 -8.23 1.15 -9.31
CA ASP A 152 -8.19 1.19 -7.84
C ASP A 152 -7.14 2.17 -7.32
N VAL A 153 -6.19 2.55 -8.18
CA VAL A 153 -5.12 3.50 -7.86
C VAL A 153 -5.42 4.90 -8.39
N ALA A 154 -6.11 5.06 -9.52
CA ALA A 154 -6.45 6.35 -10.11
C ALA A 154 -7.63 7.07 -9.41
N VAL A 155 -7.68 6.98 -8.08
CA VAL A 155 -8.70 7.59 -7.22
C VAL A 155 -8.05 8.59 -6.26
N PRO A 156 -8.81 9.52 -5.64
CA PRO A 156 -8.24 10.51 -4.71
C PRO A 156 -7.50 9.89 -3.51
N HIS A 157 -7.99 8.74 -3.02
CA HIS A 157 -7.48 8.07 -1.83
C HIS A 157 -7.28 6.56 -2.07
N PRO A 158 -6.22 6.16 -2.81
CA PRO A 158 -5.91 4.75 -3.02
C PRO A 158 -5.58 4.05 -1.71
N ASP A 159 -5.83 2.74 -1.64
CA ASP A 159 -5.51 1.95 -0.45
C ASP A 159 -4.00 1.96 -0.18
N LYS A 160 -3.64 2.48 1.00
CA LYS A 160 -2.26 2.66 1.42
C LYS A 160 -1.49 1.35 1.46
N LYS A 161 -2.13 0.29 1.95
CA LYS A 161 -1.49 -1.01 2.17
C LYS A 161 -1.15 -1.67 0.85
N SER A 162 -2.07 -1.64 -0.10
CA SER A 162 -1.88 -2.19 -1.44
C SER A 162 -0.76 -1.47 -2.20
N VAL A 163 -0.68 -0.13 -2.10
CA VAL A 163 0.45 0.64 -2.67
C VAL A 163 1.77 0.25 -2.00
N ILE A 164 1.83 0.15 -0.67
CA ILE A 164 3.05 -0.29 0.04
C ILE A 164 3.48 -1.68 -0.42
N MET A 165 2.56 -2.64 -0.56
CA MET A 165 2.88 -3.99 -1.05
C MET A 165 3.51 -3.97 -2.44
N TYR A 166 2.92 -3.22 -3.36
CA TYR A 166 3.43 -3.15 -4.72
C TYR A 166 4.79 -2.43 -4.79
N VAL A 167 4.95 -1.34 -4.04
CA VAL A 167 6.25 -0.63 -3.93
C VAL A 167 7.31 -1.50 -3.26
N THR A 168 6.95 -2.33 -2.28
CA THR A 168 7.87 -3.31 -1.68
C THR A 168 8.33 -4.34 -2.73
N SER A 169 7.44 -4.75 -3.62
CA SER A 169 7.78 -5.67 -4.72
C SER A 169 8.77 -5.04 -5.70
N LEU A 170 8.62 -3.74 -6.00
CA LEU A 170 9.62 -2.96 -6.76
C LEU A 170 10.95 -2.86 -6.01
N PHE A 171 10.93 -2.54 -4.72
CA PHE A 171 12.11 -2.44 -3.88
C PHE A 171 12.90 -3.74 -3.80
N GLN A 172 12.21 -4.89 -3.80
CA GLN A 172 12.84 -6.20 -3.72
C GLN A 172 13.72 -6.53 -4.95
N VAL A 173 13.35 -6.05 -6.13
CA VAL A 173 14.03 -6.38 -7.40
C VAL A 173 14.90 -5.26 -7.96
N LEU A 174 14.83 -4.06 -7.36
CA LEU A 174 15.62 -2.89 -7.74
C LEU A 174 16.73 -2.61 -6.71
N PRO A 175 17.79 -1.86 -7.07
CA PRO A 175 18.83 -1.46 -6.13
C PRO A 175 18.29 -0.77 -4.87
N GLN A 176 18.67 -1.30 -3.70
CA GLN A 176 18.15 -0.89 -2.39
C GLN A 176 19.02 0.15 -1.67
N SER A 177 19.88 0.87 -2.39
CA SER A 177 20.77 1.87 -1.80
C SER A 177 19.99 3.09 -1.29
N ILE A 178 20.10 3.37 0.01
CA ILE A 178 19.46 4.52 0.67
C ILE A 178 20.50 5.28 1.47
N SER A 179 20.55 6.59 1.32
CA SER A 179 21.46 7.45 2.08
C SER A 179 20.82 7.90 3.41
N MET A 180 21.66 8.19 4.41
CA MET A 180 21.18 8.75 5.68
C MET A 180 20.53 10.12 5.51
N GLU A 181 20.98 10.91 4.53
CA GLU A 181 20.38 12.20 4.18
C GLU A 181 18.95 12.02 3.66
N ALA A 182 18.69 10.97 2.87
CA ALA A 182 17.34 10.65 2.40
C ALA A 182 16.40 10.25 3.56
N ILE A 183 16.93 9.58 4.59
CA ILE A 183 16.20 9.26 5.82
C ILE A 183 15.84 10.52 6.60
N GLN A 184 16.79 11.44 6.76
CA GLN A 184 16.58 12.72 7.45
C GLN A 184 15.62 13.64 6.69
N GLU A 185 15.69 13.68 5.36
CA GLU A 185 14.79 14.50 4.54
C GLU A 185 13.32 14.15 4.81
N VAL A 186 13.02 12.86 4.97
CA VAL A 186 11.66 12.38 5.29
C VAL A 186 11.23 12.77 6.71
N GLU A 187 12.13 12.78 7.69
CA GLU A 187 11.81 13.23 9.07
C GLU A 187 11.41 14.71 9.13
N MET A 188 12.01 15.51 8.24
CA MET A 188 11.79 16.95 8.18
C MET A 188 10.55 17.34 7.38
N LEU A 189 9.83 16.38 6.76
CA LEU A 189 8.61 16.68 6.01
C LEU A 189 7.55 17.30 6.94
N PRO A 190 6.83 18.34 6.50
CA PRO A 190 5.84 19.01 7.33
C PRO A 190 4.74 18.03 7.77
N ARG A 191 4.49 17.95 9.09
CA ARG A 191 3.39 17.13 9.64
C ARG A 191 2.01 17.47 9.05
N ALA A 192 1.83 18.68 8.52
CA ALA A 192 0.60 19.09 7.83
C ALA A 192 0.31 18.30 6.54
N ALA A 193 1.36 17.87 5.82
CA ALA A 193 1.21 17.00 4.65
C ALA A 193 0.73 15.58 5.03
N VAL A 194 1.08 15.14 6.25
CA VAL A 194 0.66 13.85 6.84
C VAL A 194 -0.71 13.94 7.52
N ALA A 195 -1.03 15.08 8.13
CA ALA A 195 -2.26 15.31 8.90
C ALA A 195 -3.50 15.59 8.04
N ASN A 196 -3.34 16.19 6.85
CA ASN A 196 -4.45 16.41 5.91
C ASN A 196 -5.07 15.07 5.46
N VAL A 197 -4.29 13.99 5.39
CA VAL A 197 -4.78 12.63 5.06
C VAL A 197 -5.63 12.05 6.20
N ALA A 198 -5.25 12.28 7.46
CA ALA A 198 -6.03 11.82 8.62
C ALA A 198 -7.34 12.58 8.80
N ARG A 199 -7.36 13.89 8.49
CA ARG A 199 -8.60 14.69 8.54
C ARG A 199 -9.59 14.33 7.44
N VAL A 200 -9.12 14.17 6.20
CA VAL A 200 -9.98 13.84 5.06
C VAL A 200 -10.61 12.45 5.24
N THR A 201 -9.84 11.45 5.68
CA THR A 201 -10.38 10.12 5.99
C THR A 201 -11.41 10.13 7.12
N THR A 202 -11.22 10.95 8.16
CA THR A 202 -12.19 11.05 9.26
C THR A 202 -13.49 11.74 8.83
N GLU A 203 -13.40 12.78 8.00
CA GLU A 203 -14.56 13.50 7.46
C GLU A 203 -15.33 12.66 6.43
N GLU A 204 -14.65 11.92 5.55
CA GLU A 204 -15.30 10.98 4.61
C GLU A 204 -15.98 9.81 5.33
N HIS A 205 -15.33 9.21 6.33
CA HIS A 205 -15.96 8.16 7.15
C HIS A 205 -17.20 8.67 7.89
N TYR A 206 -17.17 9.91 8.38
CA TYR A 206 -18.33 10.52 9.04
C TYR A 206 -19.48 10.80 8.06
N GLN A 207 -19.18 11.28 6.86
CA GLN A 207 -20.15 11.54 5.78
C GLN A 207 -20.81 10.24 5.29
N ILE A 208 -20.03 9.19 5.03
CA ILE A 208 -20.55 7.89 4.60
C ILE A 208 -21.45 7.28 5.69
N GLN A 209 -21.05 7.38 6.96
CA GLN A 209 -21.82 6.85 8.08
C GLN A 209 -23.12 7.63 8.33
N THR A 210 -23.11 8.95 8.14
CA THR A 210 -24.33 9.78 8.22
C THR A 210 -25.28 9.51 7.05
N GLN A 211 -24.77 9.33 5.84
CA GLN A 211 -25.58 9.03 4.65
C GLN A 211 -26.19 7.61 4.72
N GLN A 212 -25.46 6.62 5.24
CA GLN A 212 -25.97 5.27 5.51
C GLN A 212 -27.06 5.26 6.60
N ARG A 213 -26.88 6.03 7.68
CA ARG A 213 -27.93 6.18 8.72
C ARG A 213 -29.19 6.81 8.15
N PHE A 214 -29.05 7.88 7.37
CA PHE A 214 -30.20 8.57 6.77
C PHE A 214 -30.95 7.65 5.80
N SER A 215 -30.23 6.91 4.95
CA SER A 215 -30.85 5.97 4.00
C SER A 215 -31.53 4.76 4.68
N GLN A 216 -31.02 4.27 5.82
CA GLN A 216 -31.72 3.27 6.63
C GLN A 216 -32.98 3.83 7.30
N GLN A 217 -32.95 5.07 7.78
CA GLN A 217 -34.09 5.73 8.41
C GLN A 217 -35.24 5.99 7.42
N VAL A 218 -34.89 6.34 6.17
CA VAL A 218 -35.86 6.50 5.06
C VAL A 218 -36.48 5.16 4.64
N ARG A 219 -35.71 4.05 4.63
CA ARG A 219 -36.25 2.71 4.35
C ARG A 219 -37.17 2.18 5.46
N HIS A 220 -36.91 2.53 6.72
CA HIS A 220 -37.79 2.15 7.83
C HIS A 220 -39.10 2.93 7.87
N THR A 221 -39.09 4.21 7.50
CA THR A 221 -40.32 5.05 7.48
C THR A 221 -41.23 4.78 6.30
N THR A 222 -40.70 4.26 5.18
CA THR A 222 -41.51 3.85 4.02
C THR A 222 -42.24 2.51 4.21
N HIS A 223 -41.86 1.70 5.21
CA HIS A 223 -42.52 0.41 5.50
C HIS A 223 -43.61 0.47 6.59
N THR A 224 -43.82 1.62 7.25
CA THR A 224 -44.74 1.75 8.40
C THR A 224 -46.09 2.40 8.10
N TYR A 225 -46.40 2.67 6.83
CA TYR A 225 -47.75 3.10 6.43
C TYR A 225 -48.34 2.15 5.39
N PRO A 226 -49.12 1.14 5.81
CA PRO A 226 -50.05 0.47 4.92
C PRO A 226 -51.22 1.43 4.62
N CYS A 227 -51.60 1.49 3.34
CA CYS A 227 -52.86 2.08 2.90
C CYS A 227 -54.05 1.26 3.42
#